data_AF-A0A0L0SMP9-F1
#
_entry.id   AF-A0A0L0SMP9-F1
#
_cell.length_a   1.000
_cell.length_b   1.000
_cell.length_c   1.000
_cell.angle_alpha   90.00
_cell.angle_beta   90.00
_cell.angle_gamma   90.00
#
_symmetry.space_group_name_H-M   'P 1'
#
loop_
_entity.id
_entity.type
_entity.pdbx_description
1 polymer ?
#
loop_
_entity_poly.entity_id
_entity_poly.type
_entity_poly.pdbx_seq_one_letter_code
_entity_poly.pdbx_strand_id
1 'polypeptide(L)'
;MHDDAHYCWELKLGAGHGWAGDPDATRRMLAQVFRHLLAAGWRVVLSTDTSSDRDLATLVLLKSAPAVSDSVFTISFAADAILRLIDAPADVAALIERVLWRRWSHGIAQAGATAAGVYVIRVASNPWAAAMASAEARLLTTCMVAELRQAGYSVYASLDLGAGKRGVDLETWVVVKDLPPF
;
A
#
# COMPACT_ATOMS: atom_id res chain seq x y z
N MET A 1 24.87 31.73 10.92
CA MET A 1 23.62 31.13 11.43
C MET A 1 22.65 31.24 10.27
N HIS A 2 22.54 30.19 9.46
CA HIS A 2 21.67 30.17 8.27
C HIS A 2 20.30 29.64 8.70
N ASP A 3 19.27 30.36 8.28
CA ASP A 3 17.86 30.12 8.57
C ASP A 3 17.26 29.33 7.40
N ASP A 4 17.18 27.99 7.52
CA ASP A 4 16.71 27.06 6.48
C ASP A 4 15.19 26.79 6.57
N ALA A 5 14.43 27.59 7.31
CA ALA A 5 13.05 27.25 7.74
C ALA A 5 11.90 27.79 6.85
N HIS A 6 12.13 28.12 5.58
CA HIS A 6 11.09 28.77 4.73
C HIS A 6 10.51 27.93 3.58
N TYR A 7 10.95 26.69 3.35
CA TYR A 7 10.49 25.88 2.20
C TYR A 7 9.82 24.55 2.58
N CYS A 8 9.69 24.24 3.87
CA CYS A 8 9.17 22.95 4.33
C CYS A 8 8.22 23.14 5.52
N TRP A 9 7.15 22.35 5.52
CA TRP A 9 6.29 22.16 6.68
C TRP A 9 6.57 20.76 7.25
N GLU A 10 6.94 20.68 8.51
CA GLU A 10 7.15 19.41 9.21
C GLU A 10 6.02 19.16 10.20
N LEU A 11 5.34 18.03 10.07
CA LEU A 11 4.35 17.55 11.03
C LEU A 11 4.88 16.30 11.72
N LYS A 12 5.08 16.37 13.04
CA LYS A 12 5.45 15.22 13.87
C LYS A 12 4.21 14.68 14.57
N LEU A 13 3.91 13.41 14.33
CA LEU A 13 2.87 12.70 15.06
C LEU A 13 3.45 12.21 16.41
N GLY A 14 2.66 12.27 17.48
CA GLY A 14 3.10 11.95 18.85
C GLY A 14 3.46 10.47 19.05
N ALA A 15 4.19 10.14 20.12
CA ALA A 15 4.56 8.75 20.41
C ALA A 15 3.33 7.83 20.47
N GLY A 16 3.39 6.69 19.75
CA GLY A 16 2.27 5.75 19.62
C GLY A 16 1.19 6.16 18.61
N HIS A 17 1.31 7.33 17.99
CA HIS A 17 0.43 7.84 16.95
C HIS A 17 1.25 8.17 15.70
N GLY A 18 0.97 7.50 14.58
CA GLY A 18 1.75 7.63 13.34
C GLY A 18 2.32 6.30 12.88
N TRP A 19 3.37 6.33 12.06
CA TRP A 19 3.85 5.16 11.29
C TRP A 19 4.36 3.98 12.13
N ALA A 20 4.66 4.20 13.42
CA ALA A 20 5.06 3.16 14.37
C ALA A 20 3.93 2.73 15.33
N GLY A 21 2.70 3.21 15.13
CA GLY A 21 1.50 2.85 15.90
C GLY A 21 0.84 1.56 15.39
N ASP A 22 -0.48 1.48 15.51
CA ASP A 22 -1.26 0.37 14.93
C ASP A 22 -1.06 0.33 13.39
N PRO A 23 -0.53 -0.78 12.83
CA PRO A 23 -0.26 -0.90 11.40
C PRO A 23 -1.50 -0.70 10.52
N ASP A 24 -2.68 -1.11 11.01
CA ASP A 24 -3.92 -1.02 10.24
C ASP A 24 -4.48 0.41 10.26
N ALA A 25 -4.52 1.05 11.44
CA ALA A 25 -4.91 2.45 11.58
C ALA A 25 -3.98 3.39 10.77
N THR A 26 -2.68 3.11 10.75
CA THR A 26 -1.68 3.87 9.99
C THR A 26 -1.98 3.85 8.49
N ARG A 27 -2.29 2.68 7.94
CA ARG A 27 -2.59 2.51 6.52
C ARG A 27 -3.97 3.05 6.14
N ARG A 28 -4.93 3.00 7.06
CA ARG A 28 -6.20 3.72 6.93
C ARG A 28 -5.98 5.23 6.86
N MET A 29 -5.16 5.79 7.76
CA MET A 29 -4.79 7.21 7.72
C MET A 29 -4.11 7.58 6.38
N LEU A 30 -3.19 6.74 5.90
CA LEU A 30 -2.54 6.93 4.60
C LEU A 30 -3.55 7.00 3.46
N ALA A 31 -4.52 6.07 3.40
CA ALA A 31 -5.58 6.12 2.39
C ALA A 31 -6.39 7.43 2.46
N GLN A 32 -6.67 7.93 3.68
CA GLN A 32 -7.34 9.22 3.86
C GLN A 32 -6.48 10.39 3.36
N VAL A 33 -5.18 10.42 3.66
CA VAL A 33 -4.26 11.46 3.14
C VAL A 33 -4.29 11.48 1.62
N PHE A 34 -4.18 10.32 0.98
CA PHE A 34 -4.24 10.21 -0.48
C PHE A 34 -5.57 10.65 -1.07
N ARG A 35 -6.69 10.31 -0.42
CA ARG A 35 -8.02 10.77 -0.82
C ARG A 35 -8.10 12.30 -0.81
N HIS A 36 -7.59 12.95 0.23
CA HIS A 36 -7.61 14.42 0.34
C HIS A 36 -6.66 15.08 -0.68
N LEU A 37 -5.48 14.50 -0.92
CA LEU A 37 -4.56 15.01 -1.94
C LEU A 37 -5.20 14.96 -3.33
N LEU A 38 -5.81 13.84 -3.70
CA LEU A 38 -6.53 13.69 -4.98
C LEU A 38 -7.68 14.69 -5.12
N ALA A 39 -8.51 14.82 -4.08
CA ALA A 39 -9.62 15.78 -4.07
C ALA A 39 -9.14 17.24 -4.17
N ALA A 40 -7.96 17.53 -3.63
CA ALA A 40 -7.31 18.83 -3.78
C ALA A 40 -6.58 19.00 -5.12
N GLY A 41 -6.57 18.01 -6.01
CA GLY A 41 -5.86 18.06 -7.30
C GLY A 41 -4.35 17.89 -7.18
N TRP A 42 -3.87 17.23 -6.14
CA TRP A 42 -2.47 16.81 -6.03
C TRP A 42 -2.35 15.34 -6.43
N ARG A 43 -1.45 15.05 -7.37
CA ARG A 43 -1.23 13.70 -7.85
C ARG A 43 0.20 13.25 -7.65
N VAL A 44 0.37 12.08 -7.02
CA VAL A 44 1.62 11.34 -6.98
C VAL A 44 2.07 10.97 -8.39
N VAL A 45 3.31 11.32 -8.70
CA VAL A 45 4.02 10.99 -9.94
C VAL A 45 5.14 9.99 -9.68
N LEU A 46 5.73 10.05 -8.49
CA LEU A 46 6.82 9.17 -8.09
C LEU A 46 6.67 8.83 -6.61
N SER A 47 6.84 7.55 -6.31
CA SER A 47 7.18 7.05 -4.98
C SER A 47 8.60 6.51 -5.04
N THR A 48 9.47 6.94 -4.12
CA THR A 48 10.88 6.58 -4.14
C THR A 48 11.48 6.64 -2.74
N ASP A 49 12.47 5.80 -2.47
CA ASP A 49 13.27 5.88 -1.26
C ASP A 49 14.55 6.66 -1.59
N THR A 50 14.62 7.91 -1.14
CA THR A 50 15.80 8.77 -1.37
C THR A 50 16.63 8.95 -0.10
N SER A 51 16.16 8.50 1.06
CA SER A 51 16.90 8.61 2.31
C SER A 51 17.79 7.39 2.52
N SER A 52 19.10 7.60 2.69
CA SER A 52 20.07 6.52 2.97
C SER A 52 20.14 6.11 4.45
N ASP A 53 19.52 6.87 5.37
CA ASP A 53 19.59 6.67 6.83
C ASP A 53 18.33 5.99 7.39
N ARG A 54 17.16 6.21 6.79
CA ARG A 54 15.88 5.95 7.49
C ARG A 54 14.81 5.21 6.69
N ASP A 55 15.12 4.74 5.48
CA ASP A 55 14.18 4.07 4.57
C ASP A 55 12.82 4.78 4.53
N LEU A 56 12.84 6.12 4.36
CA LEU A 56 11.62 6.91 4.27
C LEU A 56 11.12 6.96 2.82
N ALA A 57 9.89 6.50 2.64
CA ALA A 57 9.17 6.71 1.40
C ALA A 57 8.99 8.22 1.11
N THR A 58 9.49 8.65 -0.04
CA THR A 58 9.36 10.01 -0.56
C THR A 58 8.36 10.03 -1.71
N LEU A 59 7.34 10.88 -1.59
CA LEU A 59 6.34 11.11 -2.63
C LEU A 59 6.63 12.42 -3.36
N VAL A 60 6.71 12.37 -4.68
CA VAL A 60 6.73 13.56 -5.54
C VAL A 60 5.33 13.75 -6.13
N LEU A 61 4.76 14.94 -5.92
CA LEU A 61 3.42 15.28 -6.39
C LEU A 61 3.45 16.44 -7.38
N LEU A 62 2.59 16.36 -8.39
CA LEU A 62 2.30 17.46 -9.30
C LEU A 62 0.85 17.91 -9.15
N LYS A 63 0.62 19.18 -9.45
CA LYS A 63 -0.73 19.74 -9.52
C LYS A 63 -1.44 19.22 -10.76
N SER A 64 -2.71 18.84 -10.58
CA SER A 64 -3.61 18.29 -11.59
C SER A 64 -5.03 18.79 -11.33
N ALA A 65 -5.95 18.49 -12.24
CA ALA A 65 -7.39 18.62 -11.97
C ALA A 65 -7.77 17.79 -10.72
N PRO A 66 -8.60 18.35 -9.82
CA PRO A 66 -9.23 17.61 -8.73
C PRO A 66 -9.88 16.32 -9.20
N ALA A 67 -9.66 15.23 -8.47
CA ALA A 67 -10.28 13.95 -8.72
C ALA A 67 -10.83 13.39 -7.41
N VAL A 68 -12.09 12.97 -7.42
CA VAL A 68 -12.71 12.29 -6.28
C VAL A 68 -12.88 10.83 -6.66
N SER A 69 -12.34 9.95 -5.83
CA SER A 69 -12.58 8.52 -5.92
C SER A 69 -13.17 8.04 -4.60
N ASP A 70 -14.31 7.37 -4.68
CA ASP A 70 -14.97 6.78 -3.52
C ASP A 70 -14.19 5.57 -2.98
N SER A 71 -13.26 5.03 -3.78
CA SER A 71 -12.48 3.86 -3.42
C SER A 71 -10.98 4.18 -3.46
N VAL A 72 -10.50 4.65 -2.30
CA VAL A 72 -9.08 4.78 -1.95
C VAL A 72 -8.84 3.92 -0.72
N PHE A 73 -7.99 2.91 -0.86
CA PHE A 73 -7.73 1.91 0.18
C PHE A 73 -6.27 1.43 0.11
N THR A 74 -5.88 0.52 1.01
CA THR A 74 -4.51 -0.01 1.02
C THR A 74 -4.46 -1.53 1.03
N ILE A 75 -3.39 -2.06 0.43
CA ILE A 75 -3.00 -3.47 0.51
C ILE A 75 -1.59 -3.53 1.13
N SER A 76 -1.48 -4.18 2.28
CA SER A 76 -0.21 -4.37 3.00
C SER A 76 0.37 -5.75 2.76
N PHE A 77 1.69 -5.83 2.61
CA PHE A 77 2.47 -7.05 2.51
C PHE A 77 3.33 -7.19 3.77
N ALA A 78 2.95 -8.11 4.65
CA ALA A 78 3.67 -8.36 5.89
C ALA A 78 4.60 -9.58 5.78
N ALA A 79 5.65 -9.58 6.61
CA ALA A 79 6.75 -10.54 6.54
C ALA A 79 6.35 -11.99 6.90
N ASP A 80 5.19 -12.20 7.53
CA ASP A 80 4.70 -13.52 7.94
C ASP A 80 3.72 -14.14 6.93
N ALA A 81 3.93 -13.84 5.63
CA ALA A 81 3.09 -14.31 4.53
C ALA A 81 1.63 -13.84 4.65
N ILE A 82 1.43 -12.61 5.16
CA ILE A 82 0.11 -12.00 5.28
C ILE A 82 -0.06 -10.87 4.26
N LEU A 83 -1.22 -10.86 3.62
CA LEU A 83 -1.79 -9.68 3.00
C LEU A 83 -2.89 -9.11 3.90
N ARG A 84 -2.90 -7.79 4.08
CA ARG A 84 -4.02 -7.08 4.72
C ARG A 84 -4.64 -6.12 3.72
N LEU A 85 -5.94 -6.25 3.51
CA LEU A 85 -6.74 -5.36 2.67
C LEU A 85 -7.53 -4.47 3.63
N ILE A 86 -7.16 -3.20 3.69
CA ILE A 86 -7.66 -2.25 4.69
C ILE A 86 -8.57 -1.25 3.98
N ASP A 87 -9.84 -1.24 4.39
CA ASP A 87 -10.93 -0.47 3.77
C ASP A 87 -11.13 -0.80 2.27
N ALA A 88 -10.66 -1.97 1.83
CA ALA A 88 -10.85 -2.44 0.47
C ALA A 88 -12.29 -2.93 0.26
N PRO A 89 -12.90 -2.65 -0.90
CA PRO A 89 -14.16 -3.25 -1.31
C PRO A 89 -14.12 -4.80 -1.32
N ALA A 90 -15.25 -5.45 -1.05
CA ALA A 90 -15.33 -6.91 -0.94
C ALA A 90 -14.98 -7.65 -2.25
N ASP A 91 -15.27 -7.05 -3.40
CA ASP A 91 -14.89 -7.57 -4.72
C ASP A 91 -13.38 -7.59 -4.91
N VAL A 92 -12.64 -6.66 -4.31
CA VAL A 92 -11.17 -6.66 -4.31
C VAL A 92 -10.63 -7.86 -3.52
N ALA A 93 -11.21 -8.18 -2.36
CA ALA A 93 -10.80 -9.36 -1.59
C ALA A 93 -10.98 -10.66 -2.40
N ALA A 94 -12.16 -10.84 -3.00
CA ALA A 94 -12.44 -12.00 -3.86
C ALA A 94 -11.51 -12.07 -5.08
N LEU A 95 -11.17 -10.91 -5.67
CA LEU A 95 -10.22 -10.82 -6.78
C LEU A 95 -8.82 -11.26 -6.34
N ILE A 96 -8.31 -10.75 -5.23
CA ILE A 96 -6.96 -11.09 -4.74
C ILE A 96 -6.86 -12.58 -4.39
N GLU A 97 -7.88 -13.14 -3.71
CA GLU A 97 -7.92 -14.58 -3.43
C GLU A 97 -7.89 -15.42 -4.71
N ARG A 98 -8.66 -15.04 -5.72
CA ARG A 98 -8.68 -15.73 -7.02
C ARG A 98 -7.31 -15.70 -7.69
N VAL A 99 -6.60 -14.58 -7.63
CA VAL A 99 -5.24 -14.48 -8.19
C VAL A 99 -4.27 -15.39 -7.43
N LEU A 100 -4.32 -15.38 -6.09
CA LEU A 100 -3.49 -16.24 -5.25
C LEU A 100 -3.70 -17.71 -5.57
N TRP A 101 -4.95 -18.19 -5.61
CA TRP A 101 -5.25 -19.59 -5.94
C TRP A 101 -4.76 -20.01 -7.34
N ARG A 102 -4.70 -19.08 -8.29
CA ARG A 102 -4.31 -19.36 -9.68
C ARG A 102 -2.82 -19.22 -9.97
N ARG A 103 -2.09 -18.48 -9.12
CA ARG A 103 -0.71 -18.04 -9.41
C ARG A 103 0.28 -18.37 -8.31
N TRP A 104 -0.20 -18.88 -7.17
CA TRP A 104 0.64 -19.31 -6.08
C TRP A 104 0.39 -20.79 -5.79
N SER A 105 1.36 -21.63 -6.12
CA SER A 105 1.32 -23.08 -6.01
C SER A 105 1.07 -23.59 -4.59
N HIS A 106 1.48 -22.81 -3.58
CA HIS A 106 1.23 -23.12 -2.18
C HIS A 106 -0.18 -22.70 -1.70
N GLY A 107 -0.86 -21.81 -2.43
CA GLY A 107 -2.24 -21.40 -2.14
C GLY A 107 -2.42 -20.55 -0.87
N ILE A 108 -3.67 -20.48 -0.41
CA ILE A 108 -4.08 -19.71 0.77
C ILE A 108 -4.17 -20.64 1.98
N ALA A 109 -3.53 -20.26 3.08
CA ALA A 109 -3.61 -20.98 4.35
C ALA A 109 -4.86 -20.56 5.16
N GLN A 110 -5.20 -19.28 5.16
CA GLN A 110 -6.36 -18.73 5.85
C GLN A 110 -6.78 -17.40 5.22
N ALA A 111 -8.09 -17.12 5.16
CA ALA A 111 -8.61 -15.81 4.77
C ALA A 111 -9.83 -15.45 5.63
N GLY A 112 -10.02 -14.16 5.92
CA GLY A 112 -11.22 -13.67 6.59
C GLY A 112 -11.12 -12.24 7.10
N ALA A 113 -12.26 -11.67 7.48
CA ALA A 113 -12.34 -10.34 8.07
C ALA A 113 -12.03 -10.38 9.58
N THR A 114 -11.27 -9.40 10.06
CA THR A 114 -11.08 -9.16 11.50
C THR A 114 -12.30 -8.43 12.08
N ALA A 115 -12.41 -8.39 13.41
CA ALA A 115 -13.44 -7.58 14.08
C ALA A 115 -13.34 -6.08 13.76
N ALA A 116 -12.16 -5.61 13.33
CA ALA A 116 -11.92 -4.23 12.90
C ALA A 116 -12.22 -3.99 11.40
N GLY A 117 -12.80 -4.96 10.70
CA GLY A 117 -13.18 -4.85 9.29
C GLY A 117 -12.01 -4.94 8.31
N VAL A 118 -10.82 -5.34 8.76
CA VAL A 118 -9.66 -5.56 7.88
C VAL A 118 -9.73 -6.98 7.33
N TYR A 119 -9.63 -7.13 6.01
CA TYR A 119 -9.61 -8.45 5.39
C TYR A 119 -8.17 -8.98 5.34
N VAL A 120 -7.93 -10.12 5.99
CA VAL A 120 -6.60 -10.70 6.16
C VAL A 120 -6.53 -12.00 5.38
N ILE A 121 -5.50 -12.13 4.54
CA ILE A 121 -5.21 -13.34 3.79
C ILE A 121 -3.81 -13.81 4.17
N ARG A 122 -3.72 -14.97 4.80
CA ARG A 122 -2.45 -15.67 5.05
C ARG A 122 -2.21 -16.67 3.93
N VAL A 123 -1.09 -16.54 3.23
CA VAL A 123 -0.67 -17.46 2.16
C VAL A 123 0.29 -18.52 2.73
N ALA A 124 0.22 -19.73 2.20
CA ALA A 124 1.17 -20.77 2.60
C ALA A 124 2.51 -20.51 1.91
N SER A 125 3.63 -20.56 2.65
CA SER A 125 4.95 -20.06 2.21
C SER A 125 4.92 -18.56 1.88
N ASN A 126 5.98 -17.80 2.15
CA ASN A 126 5.97 -16.35 1.92
C ASN A 126 6.45 -16.00 0.48
N PRO A 127 5.55 -15.63 -0.47
CA PRO A 127 5.96 -15.24 -1.82
C PRO A 127 6.75 -13.91 -1.83
N TRP A 128 6.49 -13.00 -0.89
CA TRP A 128 7.12 -11.67 -0.85
C TRP A 128 8.58 -11.78 -0.43
N ALA A 129 8.90 -12.68 0.50
CA ALA A 129 10.28 -13.00 0.87
C ALA A 129 11.04 -13.73 -0.26
N ALA A 130 10.31 -14.43 -1.15
CA ALA A 130 10.88 -15.17 -2.26
C ALA A 130 10.96 -14.39 -3.58
N ALA A 131 10.43 -13.16 -3.65
CA ALA A 131 10.22 -12.43 -4.92
C ALA A 131 11.49 -12.19 -5.74
N MET A 132 12.64 -11.98 -5.08
CA MET A 132 13.91 -11.83 -5.81
C MET A 132 14.40 -13.17 -6.42
N ALA A 133 14.08 -14.29 -5.79
CA ALA A 133 14.55 -15.62 -6.19
C ALA A 133 13.53 -16.44 -7.00
N SER A 134 12.24 -16.08 -6.95
CA SER A 134 11.15 -16.86 -7.54
C SER A 134 10.45 -16.10 -8.67
N ALA A 135 10.45 -16.69 -9.88
CA ALA A 135 9.68 -16.19 -11.01
C ALA A 135 8.17 -16.25 -10.74
N GLU A 136 7.71 -17.26 -9.99
CA GLU A 136 6.31 -17.42 -9.61
C GLU A 136 5.85 -16.27 -8.71
N ALA A 137 6.66 -15.89 -7.71
CA ALA A 137 6.37 -14.77 -6.84
C ALA A 137 6.29 -13.43 -7.60
N ARG A 138 7.20 -13.18 -8.56
CA ARG A 138 7.12 -11.99 -9.42
C ARG A 138 5.89 -12.00 -10.32
N LEU A 139 5.55 -13.16 -10.88
CA LEU A 139 4.35 -13.33 -11.72
C LEU A 139 3.08 -13.11 -10.90
N LEU A 140 3.04 -13.59 -9.65
CA LEU A 140 1.93 -13.36 -8.73
C LEU A 140 1.67 -11.86 -8.54
N THR A 141 2.69 -11.09 -8.15
CA THR A 141 2.58 -9.63 -7.99
C THR A 141 2.14 -8.95 -9.28
N THR A 142 2.70 -9.35 -10.42
CA THR A 142 2.33 -8.82 -11.75
C THR A 142 0.85 -9.10 -12.07
N CYS A 143 0.37 -10.32 -11.81
CA CYS A 143 -1.02 -10.68 -12.01
C CYS A 143 -1.97 -9.95 -11.07
N MET A 144 -1.57 -9.70 -9.81
CA MET A 144 -2.36 -8.89 -8.88
C MET A 144 -2.57 -7.48 -9.44
N VAL A 145 -1.51 -6.81 -9.90
CA VAL A 145 -1.60 -5.48 -10.52
C VAL A 145 -2.46 -5.50 -11.78
N ALA A 146 -2.28 -6.49 -12.65
CA ALA A 146 -3.02 -6.61 -13.90
C ALA A 146 -4.53 -6.81 -13.66
N GLU A 147 -4.91 -7.66 -12.71
CA GLU A 147 -6.30 -7.96 -12.39
C GLU A 147 -6.98 -6.78 -11.67
N LEU A 148 -6.27 -6.10 -10.77
CA LEU A 148 -6.72 -4.82 -10.19
C LEU A 148 -7.00 -3.82 -11.32
N ARG A 149 -6.10 -3.68 -12.29
CA ARG A 149 -6.27 -2.77 -13.43
C ARG A 149 -7.47 -3.12 -14.30
N GLN A 150 -7.70 -4.40 -14.57
CA GLN A 150 -8.88 -4.86 -15.32
C GLN A 150 -10.20 -4.57 -14.57
N ALA A 151 -10.16 -4.55 -13.24
CA ALA A 151 -11.30 -4.20 -12.39
C ALA A 151 -11.47 -2.68 -12.15
N GLY A 152 -10.70 -1.83 -12.85
CA GLY A 152 -10.77 -0.37 -12.73
C GLY A 152 -9.92 0.23 -11.61
N TYR A 153 -9.12 -0.58 -10.91
CA TYR A 153 -8.23 -0.14 -9.85
C TYR A 153 -6.82 0.14 -10.35
N SER A 154 -6.12 1.08 -9.73
CA SER A 154 -4.71 1.35 -10.00
C SER A 154 -3.92 1.27 -8.71
N VAL A 155 -2.80 0.53 -8.72
CA VAL A 155 -1.79 0.68 -7.67
C VAL A 155 -1.16 2.05 -7.89
N TYR A 156 -1.57 3.00 -7.05
CA TYR A 156 -1.30 4.40 -7.23
C TYR A 156 0.01 4.85 -6.58
N ALA A 157 0.36 4.22 -5.46
CA ALA A 157 1.66 4.32 -4.84
C ALA A 157 2.06 2.99 -4.21
N SER A 158 3.35 2.76 -4.12
CA SER A 158 4.00 1.66 -3.39
C SER A 158 4.93 2.31 -2.37
N LEU A 159 4.73 2.03 -1.09
CA LEU A 159 5.40 2.69 0.02
C LEU A 159 5.91 1.65 1.03
N ASP A 160 7.20 1.71 1.34
CA ASP A 160 7.72 1.07 2.54
C ASP A 160 7.35 1.91 3.77
N LEU A 161 6.60 1.28 4.70
CA LEU A 161 6.18 1.88 5.97
C LEU A 161 6.79 1.13 7.16
N GLY A 162 7.71 0.20 6.92
CA GLY A 162 8.47 -0.47 7.94
C GLY A 162 9.32 0.56 8.67
N ALA A 163 8.95 0.93 9.90
CA ALA A 163 9.62 1.96 10.70
C ALA A 163 11.05 1.57 11.14
N GLY A 164 11.95 1.29 10.20
CA GLY A 164 13.34 0.85 10.39
C GLY A 164 13.50 -0.54 11.03
N LYS A 165 12.40 -1.24 11.33
CA LYS A 165 12.43 -2.60 11.88
C LYS A 165 12.42 -3.60 10.73
N ARG A 166 13.61 -4.08 10.36
CA ARG A 166 13.77 -5.19 9.41
C ARG A 166 12.78 -6.32 9.72
N GLY A 167 11.94 -6.66 8.74
CA GLY A 167 11.09 -7.85 8.78
C GLY A 167 9.75 -7.69 9.51
N VAL A 168 9.25 -6.47 9.75
CA VAL A 168 7.95 -6.27 10.42
C VAL A 168 6.84 -5.85 9.45
N ASP A 169 7.15 -5.09 8.40
CA ASP A 169 6.26 -4.76 7.28
C ASP A 169 7.14 -4.45 6.07
N LEU A 170 6.81 -5.00 4.89
CA LEU A 170 7.70 -4.95 3.72
C LEU A 170 7.29 -3.89 2.69
N GLU A 171 5.99 -3.74 2.46
CA GLU A 171 5.49 -2.91 1.37
C GLU A 171 4.00 -2.59 1.60
N THR A 172 3.56 -1.39 1.22
CA THR A 172 2.15 -1.00 1.24
C THR A 172 1.76 -0.36 -0.08
N TRP A 173 0.76 -0.93 -0.74
CA TRP A 173 0.13 -0.33 -1.91
C TRP A 173 -1.01 0.57 -1.48
N VAL A 174 -1.03 1.79 -2.01
CA VAL A 174 -2.24 2.62 -2.06
C VAL A 174 -2.93 2.33 -3.38
N VAL A 175 -4.21 1.94 -3.31
CA VAL A 175 -4.99 1.56 -4.48
C VAL A 175 -6.17 2.52 -4.65
N VAL A 176 -6.37 2.97 -5.89
CA VAL A 176 -7.40 3.94 -6.25
C VAL A 176 -8.24 3.41 -7.40
N LYS A 177 -9.57 3.47 -7.28
CA LYS A 177 -10.48 3.13 -8.38
C LYS A 177 -10.70 4.32 -9.31
N ASP A 178 -10.81 4.05 -10.61
CA ASP A 178 -11.17 5.01 -11.65
C ASP A 178 -10.29 6.26 -11.67
N LEU A 179 -8.99 6.07 -11.38
CA LEU A 179 -8.02 7.15 -11.40
C LEU A 179 -7.96 7.75 -12.82
N PRO A 180 -8.22 9.05 -13.00
CA PRO A 180 -8.20 9.67 -14.31
C PRO A 180 -6.78 9.62 -14.91
N PRO A 181 -6.65 9.59 -16.25
CA PRO A 181 -5.33 9.68 -16.90
C PRO A 181 -4.59 10.95 -16.48
N PHE A 182 -3.26 10.90 -16.52
CA PHE A 182 -2.39 12.05 -16.25
C PHE A 182 -2.40 13.02 -17.41
#